data_AF-A0A9E3PG17-F1
#
_entry.id   AF-A0A9E3PG17-F1
#
_cell.length_a   1.000
_cell.length_b   1.000
_cell.length_c   1.000
_cell.angle_alpha   90.00
_cell.angle_beta   90.00
_cell.angle_gamma   90.00
#
_symmetry.space_group_name_H-M   'P 1'
#
loop_
_entity.id
_entity.type
_entity.pdbx_description
1 polymer ?
#
loop_
_entity_poly.entity_id
_entity_poly.type
_entity_poly.pdbx_seq_one_letter_code
_entity_poly.pdbx_strand_id
1 'polypeptide(L)'
;MDQLDRALAQVALLRQLVRLLLLERAYEGGKTPDDILAYAEKIRQFFEENNPPGIVEMRMNAEVTAFFDQLADELRGLRGSP
;
A
#
# COMPACT_ATOMS: atom_id res chain seq x y z
N MET A 1 -0.19 -12.04 -26.46
CA MET A 1 -0.26 -11.17 -25.28
C MET A 1 -0.46 -9.75 -25.77
N ASP A 2 -1.60 -9.17 -25.42
CA ASP A 2 -1.99 -7.81 -25.76
C ASP A 2 -1.05 -6.79 -25.08
N GLN A 3 -0.91 -5.58 -25.63
CA GLN A 3 -0.22 -4.47 -24.97
C GLN A 3 -0.87 -4.16 -23.61
N LEU A 4 -2.20 -4.32 -23.51
CA LEU A 4 -2.94 -4.21 -22.26
C LEU A 4 -2.49 -5.24 -21.22
N ASP A 5 -2.39 -6.52 -21.60
CA ASP A 5 -1.94 -7.59 -20.70
C ASP A 5 -0.54 -7.31 -20.15
N ARG A 6 0.35 -6.78 -21.00
CA ARG A 6 1.73 -6.47 -20.64
C ARG A 6 1.79 -5.29 -19.65
N ALA A 7 0.98 -4.26 -19.87
CA ALA A 7 0.87 -3.12 -18.96
C ALA A 7 0.31 -3.54 -17.59
N LEU A 8 -0.74 -4.38 -17.57
CA LEU A 8 -1.32 -4.91 -16.33
C LEU A 8 -0.30 -5.75 -15.55
N ALA A 9 0.47 -6.61 -16.22
CA ALA A 9 1.54 -7.39 -15.58
C ALA A 9 2.64 -6.50 -15.00
N GLN A 10 3.03 -5.42 -15.68
CA GLN A 10 4.02 -4.47 -15.17
C GLN A 10 3.52 -3.72 -13.94
N VAL A 11 2.26 -3.27 -13.93
CA VAL A 11 1.66 -2.62 -12.76
C VAL A 11 1.59 -3.58 -11.56
N ALA A 12 1.22 -4.85 -11.80
CA ALA A 12 1.20 -5.86 -10.75
C ALA A 12 2.61 -6.11 -10.16
N LEU A 13 3.63 -6.20 -11.02
CA LEU A 13 5.03 -6.36 -10.59
C LEU A 13 5.50 -5.14 -9.78
N LEU A 14 5.22 -3.93 -10.25
CA LEU A 14 5.55 -2.70 -9.54
C LEU A 14 4.89 -2.65 -8.16
N ARG A 15 3.60 -3.01 -8.07
CA ARG A 15 2.88 -3.11 -6.78
C ARG A 15 3.57 -4.08 -5.82
N GLN A 16 4.01 -5.24 -6.31
CA GLN A 16 4.73 -6.23 -5.50
C GLN A 16 6.10 -5.72 -5.03
N LEU A 17 6.88 -5.09 -5.91
CA LEU A 17 8.19 -4.53 -5.57
C LEU A 17 8.09 -3.41 -4.53
N VAL A 18 7.13 -2.50 -4.70
CA VAL A 18 6.86 -1.43 -3.73
C VAL A 18 6.47 -2.00 -2.38
N ARG A 19 5.61 -3.02 -2.35
CA ARG A 19 5.23 -3.71 -1.11
C ARG A 19 6.46 -4.29 -0.39
N LEU A 20 7.30 -5.03 -1.09
CA LEU A 20 8.49 -5.65 -0.51
C LEU A 20 9.46 -4.61 0.05
N LEU A 21 9.72 -3.53 -0.71
CA LEU A 21 10.58 -2.44 -0.27
C LEU A 21 10.05 -1.76 1.00
N LEU A 22 8.73 -1.48 1.05
CA LEU A 22 8.12 -0.86 2.22
C LEU A 22 8.18 -1.78 3.44
N LEU A 23 8.00 -3.09 3.26
CA LEU A 23 8.07 -4.07 4.33
C LEU A 23 9.50 -4.20 4.89
N GLU A 24 10.51 -4.26 4.00
CA GLU A 24 11.93 -4.28 4.38
C GLU A 24 12.29 -3.02 5.19
N ARG A 25 11.93 -1.83 4.68
CA ARG A 25 12.17 -0.56 5.38
C ARG A 25 11.45 -0.47 6.72
N ALA A 26 10.23 -0.99 6.79
CA ALA A 26 9.46 -1.04 8.02
C ALA A 26 10.15 -1.92 9.07
N TYR A 27 10.66 -3.08 8.64
CA TYR A 27 11.40 -3.99 9.50
C TYR A 27 12.71 -3.39 10.00
N GLU A 28 13.54 -2.87 9.11
CA GLU A 28 14.82 -2.20 9.45
C GLU A 28 14.62 -1.00 10.39
N GLY A 29 13.58 -0.21 10.15
CA GLY A 29 13.25 0.98 10.92
C GLY A 29 12.49 0.71 12.22
N GLY A 30 12.27 -0.57 12.57
CA GLY A 30 11.52 -0.95 13.78
C GLY A 30 10.05 -0.51 13.77
N LYS A 31 9.47 -0.21 12.60
CA LYS A 31 8.09 0.24 12.45
C LYS A 31 7.11 -0.82 12.89
N THR A 32 6.04 -0.39 13.51
CA THR A 32 4.92 -1.22 13.93
C THR A 32 3.85 -1.28 12.83
N PRO A 33 2.96 -2.28 12.86
CA PRO A 33 1.79 -2.30 11.99
C PRO A 33 0.95 -1.02 12.08
N ASP A 34 0.84 -0.42 13.26
CA ASP A 34 0.08 0.83 13.45
C ASP A 34 0.76 2.03 12.77
N ASP A 35 2.10 2.07 12.75
CA ASP A 35 2.85 3.06 11.97
C ASP A 35 2.55 2.95 10.47
N ILE A 36 2.37 1.72 9.97
CA ILE A 36 2.02 1.46 8.57
C ILE A 36 0.62 1.98 8.25
N LEU A 37 -0.35 1.68 9.10
CA LEU A 37 -1.73 2.15 8.92
C LEU A 37 -1.81 3.69 8.98
N ALA A 38 -0.97 4.32 9.81
CA ALA A 38 -0.89 5.77 9.87
C ALA A 38 -0.36 6.40 8.56
N TYR A 39 0.44 5.70 7.75
CA TYR A 39 0.83 6.17 6.42
C TYR A 39 -0.34 6.16 5.44
N ALA A 40 -1.17 5.10 5.46
CA ALA A 40 -2.37 5.01 4.63
C ALA A 40 -3.28 6.21 4.85
N GLU A 41 -3.49 6.56 6.13
CA GLU A 41 -4.33 7.67 6.52
C GLU A 41 -3.77 9.03 6.06
N LYS A 42 -2.46 9.25 6.18
CA LYS A 42 -1.82 10.47 5.67
C LYS A 42 -1.95 10.61 4.16
N ILE A 43 -1.81 9.50 3.43
CA ILE A 43 -1.95 9.49 1.97
C ILE A 43 -3.41 9.81 1.57
N ARG A 44 -4.37 9.20 2.27
CA ARG A 44 -5.81 9.47 2.07
C ARG A 44 -6.13 10.94 2.30
N GLN A 45 -5.71 11.49 3.43
CA GLN A 45 -5.89 12.91 3.77
C GLN A 45 -5.29 13.83 2.71
N PHE A 46 -4.05 13.54 2.28
CA PHE A 46 -3.39 14.30 1.22
C PHE A 46 -4.22 14.32 -0.08
N PHE A 47 -4.77 13.17 -0.50
CA PHE A 47 -5.59 13.13 -1.71
C PHE A 47 -6.93 13.85 -1.54
N GLU A 48 -7.59 13.71 -0.40
CA GLU A 48 -8.86 14.39 -0.12
C GLU A 48 -8.72 15.91 -0.06
N GLU A 49 -7.59 16.40 0.46
CA GLU A 49 -7.30 17.84 0.52
C GLU A 49 -7.01 18.45 -0.86
N ASN A 50 -6.38 17.67 -1.76
CA ASN A 50 -5.94 18.17 -3.07
C ASN A 50 -6.94 17.87 -4.20
N ASN A 51 -7.81 16.88 -4.03
CA ASN A 51 -8.87 16.51 -4.97
C ASN A 51 -10.15 16.13 -4.22
N PRO A 52 -11.24 16.93 -4.31
CA PRO A 52 -12.50 16.55 -3.70
C PRO A 52 -12.98 15.20 -4.26
N PRO A 53 -13.42 14.25 -3.41
CA PRO A 53 -13.56 12.86 -3.81
C PRO A 53 -14.74 12.66 -4.77
N GLY A 54 -14.44 12.32 -6.03
CA GLY A 54 -15.36 11.67 -6.94
C GLY A 54 -15.27 10.14 -6.82
N ILE A 55 -16.01 9.43 -7.67
CA ILE A 55 -16.08 7.95 -7.65
C ILE A 55 -14.68 7.32 -7.85
N VAL A 56 -13.82 7.94 -8.66
CA VAL A 56 -12.47 7.44 -8.96
C VAL A 56 -11.56 7.58 -7.73
N GLU A 57 -11.63 8.72 -7.06
CA GLU A 57 -10.86 9.04 -5.87
C GLU A 57 -11.27 8.15 -4.69
N MET A 58 -12.58 7.91 -4.53
CA MET A 58 -13.10 6.96 -3.54
C MET A 58 -12.55 5.55 -3.78
N ARG A 59 -12.50 5.09 -5.04
CA ARG A 59 -11.94 3.79 -5.39
C ARG A 59 -10.43 3.74 -5.15
N MET A 60 -9.72 4.82 -5.47
CA MET A 60 -8.28 4.92 -5.23
C MET A 60 -7.98 4.87 -3.72
N ASN A 61 -8.73 5.58 -2.90
CA ASN A 61 -8.58 5.55 -1.44
C ASN A 61 -8.80 4.14 -0.88
N ALA A 62 -9.82 3.41 -1.39
CA ALA A 62 -10.05 2.02 -0.98
C ALA A 62 -8.88 1.08 -1.34
N GLU A 63 -8.30 1.23 -2.54
CA GLU A 63 -7.12 0.44 -2.95
C GLU A 63 -5.87 0.79 -2.13
N VAL A 64 -5.68 2.05 -1.78
CA VAL A 64 -4.60 2.50 -0.88
C VAL A 64 -4.77 1.86 0.49
N THR A 65 -5.95 1.94 1.09
CA THR A 65 -6.25 1.30 2.38
C THR A 65 -5.96 -0.19 2.33
N ALA A 66 -6.48 -0.91 1.34
CA ALA A 66 -6.25 -2.35 1.20
C ALA A 66 -4.76 -2.72 1.05
N PHE A 67 -3.98 -1.89 0.34
CA PHE A 67 -2.53 -2.10 0.20
C PHE A 67 -1.79 -1.98 1.54
N PHE A 68 -2.10 -0.95 2.33
CA PHE A 68 -1.43 -0.74 3.61
C PHE A 68 -1.92 -1.67 4.71
N ASP A 69 -3.19 -2.09 4.68
CA ASP A 69 -3.72 -3.15 5.55
C ASP A 69 -2.95 -4.46 5.34
N GLN A 70 -2.78 -4.86 4.07
CA GLN A 70 -1.98 -6.02 3.71
C GLN A 70 -0.54 -5.91 4.23
N LEU A 71 0.10 -4.74 4.08
CA LEU A 71 1.46 -4.52 4.56
C LEU A 71 1.56 -4.62 6.10
N ALA A 72 0.56 -4.08 6.80
CA ALA A 72 0.48 -4.15 8.26
C ALA A 72 0.32 -5.60 8.75
N ASP A 73 -0.52 -6.39 8.07
CA ASP A 73 -0.71 -7.81 8.38
C ASP A 73 0.56 -8.63 8.13
N GLU A 74 1.26 -8.39 7.01
CA GLU A 74 2.53 -9.04 6.71
C GLU A 74 3.59 -8.73 7.78
N LEU A 75 3.66 -7.47 8.23
CA LEU A 75 4.57 -7.05 9.28
C LEU A 75 4.22 -7.66 10.65
N ARG A 76 2.92 -7.84 10.96
CA ARG A 76 2.47 -8.59 12.15
C ARG A 76 2.96 -10.03 12.10
N GLY A 77 2.78 -10.70 10.95
CA GLY A 77 3.19 -12.09 10.76
C GLY A 77 4.69 -12.31 10.91
N LEU A 78 5.52 -11.39 10.41
CA LEU A 78 6.97 -11.44 10.56
C LEU A 78 7.42 -11.30 12.03
N ARG A 79 6.75 -10.45 12.81
CA ARG A 79 7.06 -10.26 14.23
C ARG A 79 6.51 -11.36 15.15
N GLY A 80 5.50 -12.09 14.70
CA GLY A 80 4.92 -13.24 15.40
C GLY A 80 5.65 -14.56 15.14
N SER A 81 6.68 -14.57 14.29
CA SER A 81 7.54 -15.73 14.08
C SER A 81 8.63 -15.76 15.16
N PRO A 82 8.78 -16.89 15.90
CA PRO A 82 9.68 -17.02 17.04
C PRO A 82 11.16 -16.90 16.69
#